data_AF-A0A2H0SR96-F1
#
_entry.id   AF-A0A2H0SR96-F1
#
_cell.length_a   1.000
_cell.length_b   1.000
_cell.length_c   1.000
_cell.angle_alpha   90.00
_cell.angle_beta   90.00
_cell.angle_gamma   90.00
#
_symmetry.space_group_name_H-M   'P 1'
#
loop_
_entity.id
_entity.type
_entity.pdbx_description
1 polymer ?
#
loop_
_entity_poly.entity_id
_entity_poly.type
_entity_poly.pdbx_seq_one_letter_code
_entity_poly.pdbx_strand_id
1 'polypeptide(L)'
;MSALLTQAINDQPEVVFFTDENSHTKQIVAALNTQGVTISCFAQDKLQDKHVQELCQRAYRVLLWLDPTQTTDLRQIAATLGRFPQLQFLIPLITPCNTPALQLRLWQEVSNRQAHFLSELTALFPETQLIFIRDLLDGGALSPLAQVFAQLPATELLSPELEIAPCSLQTALEHLQHVVFHPSRLSVVIQGPDIACSELLIQAKTLYENIHQTQLALNPIQVETTKLISFHVSVKKVLFSLSDFVKNYIKTLPSPQQWQPLFVLPTVTAEQPVEEVAEEMEISAIEPEVIAPPKKEVMDVVGDITSLFANSYREHKTTRTKKVVAVETVITKKKRKNTALFLVGLISTGITLGMLFLALFFWLSVTLTQRTVLAELPSLLQDDAPPPTQSVWQQRWYSLLALQADSYGSMIDIPMISKAEKIISLAKILREYTETLPQARQTEQTLMQHFFGQTDSDISLLAQNATTQSQTAYELLATLESELFNILGESSEDQELQTALSIKLTDLRSAVGLQQQIVPLLPALSGIASKQTYAILFQNSQELRPTGGFLQSMAFVTLVQGSVIDVQTIGSDELDAGIGGAVTP
;
A
#
# COMPACT_ATOMS: atom_id res chain seq x y z
N MET A 1 -53.16 17.70 -16.34
CA MET A 1 -52.41 16.74 -15.53
C MET A 1 -51.22 17.48 -14.95
N SER A 2 -51.15 17.63 -13.64
CA SER A 2 -50.03 18.28 -12.95
C SER A 2 -48.77 17.44 -13.15
N ALA A 3 -47.78 18.00 -13.84
CA ALA A 3 -46.48 17.36 -13.99
C ALA A 3 -45.87 17.16 -12.60
N LEU A 4 -45.47 15.92 -12.29
CA LEU A 4 -44.70 15.60 -11.09
C LEU A 4 -43.37 16.34 -11.20
N LEU A 5 -43.19 17.35 -10.35
CA LEU A 5 -41.95 18.09 -10.23
C LEU A 5 -41.02 17.29 -9.32
N THR A 6 -40.18 16.43 -9.90
CA THR A 6 -39.08 15.79 -9.19
C THR A 6 -38.02 16.84 -8.88
N GLN A 7 -38.03 17.36 -7.65
CA GLN A 7 -36.86 18.06 -7.11
C GLN A 7 -35.79 17.02 -6.81
N ALA A 8 -34.65 17.12 -7.49
CA ALA A 8 -33.44 16.42 -7.06
C ALA A 8 -33.01 17.01 -5.72
N ILE A 9 -33.42 16.36 -4.63
CA ILE A 9 -32.83 16.63 -3.32
C ILE A 9 -31.39 16.12 -3.44
N ASN A 10 -30.45 17.06 -3.51
CA ASN A 10 -29.03 16.82 -3.70
C ASN A 10 -28.37 16.32 -2.40
N ASP A 11 -29.07 15.42 -1.68
CA ASP A 11 -28.58 14.83 -0.45
C ASP A 11 -27.76 13.61 -0.83
N GLN A 12 -26.45 13.79 -0.88
CA GLN A 12 -25.53 12.65 -0.93
C GLN A 12 -25.84 11.74 0.28
N PRO A 13 -26.00 10.42 0.07
CA PRO A 13 -26.29 9.51 1.18
C PRO A 13 -25.18 9.59 2.22
N GLU A 14 -25.56 9.87 3.46
CA GLU A 14 -24.64 9.96 4.59
C GLU A 14 -24.63 8.64 5.39
N VAL A 15 -23.44 8.12 5.68
CA VAL A 15 -23.22 6.97 6.58
C VAL A 15 -22.58 7.48 7.86
N VAL A 16 -23.22 7.24 9.00
CA VAL A 16 -22.63 7.53 10.31
C VAL A 16 -21.90 6.28 10.79
N PHE A 17 -20.60 6.38 11.04
CA PHE A 17 -19.76 5.26 11.44
C PHE A 17 -19.14 5.48 12.82
N PHE A 18 -19.55 4.69 13.80
CA PHE A 18 -18.98 4.70 15.14
C PHE A 18 -17.82 3.73 15.23
N THR A 19 -16.64 4.27 15.53
CA THR A 19 -15.40 3.50 15.52
C THR A 19 -14.30 4.18 16.33
N ASP A 20 -13.37 3.38 16.85
CA ASP A 20 -12.07 3.87 17.30
C ASP A 20 -11.19 4.12 16.07
N GLU A 21 -10.36 5.16 16.06
CA GLU A 21 -9.54 5.59 14.90
C GLU A 21 -8.36 4.64 14.60
N ASN A 22 -8.61 3.33 14.53
CA ASN A 22 -7.62 2.31 14.23
C ASN A 22 -7.34 2.20 12.70
N SER A 23 -6.31 1.43 12.35
CA SER A 23 -5.91 1.26 10.95
C SER A 23 -6.97 0.54 10.10
N HIS A 24 -7.73 -0.40 10.68
CA HIS A 24 -8.78 -1.13 9.96
C HIS A 24 -9.93 -0.22 9.60
N THR A 25 -10.32 0.65 10.52
CA THR A 25 -11.51 1.49 10.36
C THR A 25 -11.22 2.61 9.37
N LYS A 26 -9.98 3.11 9.31
CA LYS A 26 -9.50 3.96 8.22
C LYS A 26 -9.60 3.28 6.85
N GLN A 27 -9.25 2.00 6.75
CA GLN A 27 -9.39 1.24 5.49
C GLN A 27 -10.86 1.03 5.12
N ILE A 28 -11.72 0.72 6.09
CA ILE A 28 -13.17 0.59 5.89
C ILE A 28 -13.76 1.92 5.42
N VAL A 29 -13.43 3.04 6.06
CA VAL A 29 -13.87 4.38 5.66
C VAL A 29 -13.38 4.71 4.25
N ALA A 30 -12.10 4.48 3.95
CA ALA A 30 -11.54 4.72 2.63
C ALA A 30 -12.28 3.91 1.55
N ALA A 31 -12.55 2.64 1.82
CA ALA A 31 -13.30 1.76 0.93
C ALA A 31 -14.75 2.23 0.77
N LEU A 32 -15.46 2.55 1.85
CA LEU A 32 -16.84 3.01 1.74
C LEU A 32 -16.94 4.36 0.99
N ASN A 33 -15.97 5.25 1.14
CA ASN A 33 -15.92 6.54 0.42
C ASN A 33 -15.81 6.38 -1.10
N THR A 34 -15.28 5.26 -1.62
CA THR A 34 -15.20 5.04 -3.08
C THR A 34 -16.58 4.86 -3.72
N GLN A 35 -17.63 4.62 -2.92
CA GLN A 35 -19.01 4.48 -3.37
C GLN A 35 -19.75 5.83 -3.47
N GLY A 36 -19.05 6.96 -3.31
CA GLY A 36 -19.65 8.30 -3.42
C GLY A 36 -20.59 8.66 -2.28
N VAL A 37 -20.49 7.98 -1.14
CA VAL A 37 -21.23 8.31 0.09
C VAL A 37 -20.40 9.20 1.01
N THR A 38 -21.05 10.10 1.75
CA THR A 38 -20.37 10.88 2.79
C THR A 38 -20.32 10.06 4.08
N ILE A 39 -19.14 9.93 4.71
CA ILE A 39 -18.99 9.16 5.95
C ILE A 39 -18.60 10.07 7.10
N SER A 40 -19.48 10.12 8.11
CA SER A 40 -19.26 10.86 9.35
C SER A 40 -18.81 9.89 10.44
N CYS A 41 -17.54 9.99 10.84
CA CYS A 41 -16.94 9.09 11.84
C CYS A 41 -17.01 9.68 13.25
N PHE A 42 -17.43 8.88 14.23
CA PHE A 42 -17.50 9.29 15.63
C PHE A 42 -16.92 8.21 16.56
N ALA A 43 -16.32 8.62 17.67
CA ALA A 43 -15.96 7.70 18.74
C ALA A 43 -17.22 7.21 19.48
N GLN A 44 -17.17 6.03 20.10
CA GLN A 44 -18.32 5.43 20.79
C GLN A 44 -18.79 6.27 22.00
N ASP A 45 -17.92 7.06 22.63
CA ASP A 45 -18.30 7.96 23.74
C ASP A 45 -19.27 9.09 23.29
N LYS A 46 -19.34 9.38 21.99
CA LYS A 46 -20.25 10.37 21.40
C LYS A 46 -21.66 9.86 21.15
N LEU A 47 -21.98 8.61 21.49
CA LEU A 47 -23.32 8.04 21.29
C LEU A 47 -24.44 8.87 21.93
N GLN A 48 -24.18 9.50 23.08
CA GLN A 48 -25.17 10.32 23.79
C GLN A 48 -25.27 11.77 23.28
N ASP A 49 -24.45 12.18 22.32
CA ASP A 49 -24.49 13.53 21.76
C ASP A 49 -25.77 13.71 20.92
N LYS A 50 -26.56 14.73 21.27
CA LYS A 50 -27.83 15.04 20.57
C LYS A 50 -27.62 15.29 19.08
N HIS A 51 -26.54 15.97 18.70
CA HIS A 51 -26.28 16.26 17.29
C HIS A 51 -25.97 14.98 16.51
N VAL A 52 -25.18 14.08 17.11
CA VAL A 52 -24.86 12.78 16.50
C VAL A 52 -26.12 11.91 16.38
N GLN A 53 -27.03 11.97 17.35
CA GLN A 53 -28.33 11.27 17.26
C GLN A 53 -29.22 11.83 16.15
N GLU A 54 -29.24 13.15 15.95
CA GLU A 54 -29.94 13.79 14.82
C GLU A 54 -29.32 13.42 13.46
N LEU A 55 -27.99 13.23 13.39
CA LEU A 55 -27.33 12.68 12.22
C LEU A 55 -27.74 11.23 11.99
N CYS A 56 -27.71 10.37 13.02
CA CYS A 56 -28.15 8.97 12.92
C CYS A 56 -29.59 8.83 12.41
N GLN A 57 -30.50 9.73 12.81
CA GLN A 57 -31.88 9.76 12.35
C GLN A 57 -32.01 10.03 10.85
N ARG A 58 -31.12 10.85 10.29
CA ARG A 58 -31.13 11.26 8.87
C ARG A 58 -30.21 10.41 8.00
N ALA A 59 -29.26 9.71 8.60
CA ALA A 59 -28.27 8.90 7.92
C ALA A 59 -28.93 7.75 7.14
N TYR A 60 -28.37 7.48 5.96
CA TYR A 60 -28.71 6.31 5.15
C TYR A 60 -28.40 5.01 5.91
N ARG A 61 -27.24 4.95 6.59
CA ARG A 61 -26.83 3.83 7.46
C ARG A 61 -26.13 4.32 8.71
N VAL A 62 -26.29 3.55 9.79
CA VAL A 62 -25.51 3.71 11.03
C VAL A 62 -24.71 2.45 11.23
N LEU A 63 -23.38 2.56 11.12
CA LEU A 63 -22.45 1.45 11.29
C LEU A 63 -21.77 1.56 12.65
N LEU A 64 -21.63 0.44 13.36
CA LEU A 64 -20.82 0.34 14.57
C LEU A 64 -19.75 -0.75 14.37
N TRP A 65 -18.47 -0.38 14.52
CA TRP A 65 -17.38 -1.35 14.65
C TRP A 65 -17.28 -1.79 16.10
N LEU A 66 -17.52 -3.08 16.35
CA LEU A 66 -17.51 -3.66 17.69
C LEU A 66 -16.46 -4.75 17.78
N ASP A 67 -15.35 -4.47 18.46
CA ASP A 67 -14.34 -5.45 18.82
C ASP A 67 -14.75 -6.19 20.10
N PRO A 68 -15.09 -7.50 20.03
CA PRO A 68 -15.56 -8.24 21.21
C PRO A 68 -14.51 -8.41 22.32
N THR A 69 -13.25 -8.07 22.06
CA THR A 69 -12.20 -8.14 23.10
C THR A 69 -12.11 -6.89 23.96
N GLN A 70 -12.69 -5.79 23.48
CA GLN A 70 -12.77 -4.54 24.21
C GLN A 70 -14.02 -4.49 25.09
N THR A 71 -13.97 -3.71 26.16
CA THR A 71 -15.10 -3.52 27.06
C THR A 71 -16.09 -2.55 26.44
N THR A 72 -17.06 -3.06 25.70
CA THR A 72 -18.16 -2.27 25.14
C THR A 72 -19.44 -2.45 25.96
N ASP A 73 -20.07 -1.35 26.39
CA ASP A 73 -21.39 -1.39 27.05
C ASP A 73 -22.50 -1.53 26.00
N LEU A 74 -22.81 -2.78 25.65
CA LEU A 74 -23.87 -3.10 24.69
C LEU A 74 -25.25 -2.59 25.14
N ARG A 75 -25.50 -2.45 26.44
CA ARG A 75 -26.79 -1.96 26.97
C ARG A 75 -26.93 -0.47 26.76
N GLN A 76 -25.86 0.29 26.92
CA GLN A 76 -25.83 1.71 26.58
C GLN A 76 -26.08 1.91 25.07
N ILE A 77 -25.43 1.10 24.22
CA ILE A 77 -25.67 1.13 22.78
C ILE A 77 -27.13 0.79 22.48
N ALA A 78 -27.70 -0.24 23.13
CA ALA A 78 -29.09 -0.65 22.92
C ALA A 78 -30.09 0.44 23.33
N ALA A 79 -29.84 1.11 24.47
CA ALA A 79 -30.67 2.20 24.95
C ALA A 79 -30.67 3.41 24.00
N THR A 80 -29.54 3.64 23.33
CA THR A 80 -29.31 4.84 22.49
C THR A 80 -29.65 4.61 21.03
N LEU A 81 -29.13 3.52 20.45
CA LEU A 81 -29.22 3.22 19.02
C LEU A 81 -30.17 2.07 18.67
N GLY A 82 -30.63 1.27 19.64
CA GLY A 82 -31.45 0.09 19.36
C GLY A 82 -32.79 0.35 18.66
N ARG A 83 -33.18 1.62 18.51
CA ARG A 83 -34.39 2.04 17.80
C ARG A 83 -34.17 2.35 16.31
N PHE A 84 -32.92 2.41 15.84
CA PHE A 84 -32.63 2.74 14.44
C PHE A 84 -32.68 1.49 13.55
N PRO A 85 -33.63 1.41 12.59
CA PRO A 85 -33.71 0.26 11.68
C PRO A 85 -32.52 0.16 10.72
N GLN A 86 -31.81 1.27 10.48
CA GLN A 86 -30.61 1.34 9.64
C GLN A 86 -29.31 1.00 10.37
N LEU A 87 -29.38 0.54 11.62
CA LEU A 87 -28.22 0.12 12.40
C LEU A 87 -27.66 -1.19 11.86
N GLN A 88 -26.33 -1.28 11.75
CA GLN A 88 -25.60 -2.51 11.44
C GLN A 88 -24.34 -2.60 12.30
N PHE A 89 -23.96 -3.83 12.65
CA PHE A 89 -22.74 -4.09 13.42
C PHE A 89 -21.68 -4.78 12.58
N LEU A 90 -20.46 -4.25 12.61
CA LEU A 90 -19.27 -4.85 12.01
C LEU A 90 -18.42 -5.47 13.12
N ILE A 91 -18.23 -6.79 13.06
CA ILE A 91 -17.66 -7.56 14.18
C ILE A 91 -16.54 -8.48 13.66
N PRO A 92 -15.27 -8.24 14.02
CA PRO A 92 -14.21 -9.21 13.77
C PRO A 92 -14.40 -10.42 14.70
N LEU A 93 -14.28 -11.61 14.12
CA LEU A 93 -14.46 -12.87 14.83
C LEU A 93 -13.26 -13.79 14.59
N ILE A 94 -12.96 -14.64 15.57
CA ILE A 94 -11.97 -15.71 15.42
C ILE A 94 -12.63 -17.07 15.56
N THR A 95 -12.07 -18.07 14.90
CA THR A 95 -12.52 -19.45 15.08
C THR A 95 -12.34 -19.87 16.55
N PRO A 96 -13.37 -20.41 17.22
CA PRO A 96 -13.29 -20.84 18.61
C PRO A 96 -12.21 -21.89 18.84
N CYS A 97 -11.42 -21.69 19.89
CA CYS A 97 -10.39 -22.61 20.31
C CYS A 97 -10.62 -23.00 21.78
N ASN A 98 -11.11 -24.23 22.04
CA ASN A 98 -11.19 -24.79 23.38
C ASN A 98 -10.12 -25.87 23.58
N THR A 99 -9.18 -25.59 24.47
CA THR A 99 -8.07 -26.49 24.76
C THR A 99 -7.58 -26.29 26.18
N PRO A 100 -7.13 -27.35 26.87
CA PRO A 100 -6.49 -27.21 28.18
C PRO A 100 -5.05 -26.68 28.10
N ALA A 101 -4.48 -26.52 26.89
CA ALA A 101 -3.13 -26.04 26.70
C ALA A 101 -3.00 -24.58 27.15
N LEU A 102 -2.21 -24.33 28.21
CA LEU A 102 -1.97 -23.00 28.79
C LEU A 102 -1.47 -21.99 27.74
N GLN A 103 -0.77 -22.50 26.74
CA GLN A 103 -0.23 -21.75 25.64
C GLN A 103 -1.28 -21.25 24.64
N LEU A 104 -2.47 -21.82 24.58
CA LEU A 104 -3.55 -21.29 23.74
C LEU A 104 -4.61 -20.55 24.57
N ARG A 105 -4.27 -20.22 25.84
CA ARG A 105 -5.17 -19.55 26.78
C ARG A 105 -5.67 -18.20 26.26
N LEU A 106 -4.83 -17.40 25.60
CA LEU A 106 -5.26 -16.10 25.06
C LEU A 106 -6.33 -16.29 23.97
N TRP A 107 -6.13 -17.23 23.04
CA TRP A 107 -7.11 -17.57 22.00
C TRP A 107 -8.40 -18.10 22.63
N GLN A 108 -8.30 -18.98 23.62
CA GLN A 108 -9.46 -19.50 24.35
C GLN A 108 -10.23 -18.39 25.09
N GLU A 109 -9.54 -17.48 25.78
CA GLU A 109 -10.16 -16.34 26.46
C GLU A 109 -10.87 -15.41 25.47
N VAL A 110 -10.26 -15.11 24.32
CA VAL A 110 -10.90 -14.33 23.25
C VAL A 110 -12.13 -15.04 22.69
N SER A 111 -12.04 -16.37 22.46
CA SER A 111 -13.16 -17.18 21.97
C SER A 111 -14.34 -17.16 22.94
N ASN A 112 -14.07 -17.30 24.24
CA ASN A 112 -15.09 -17.27 25.29
C ASN A 112 -15.74 -15.88 25.42
N ARG A 113 -14.94 -14.81 25.34
CA ARG A 113 -15.46 -13.43 25.33
C ARG A 113 -16.34 -13.18 24.11
N GLN A 114 -15.92 -13.62 22.92
CA GLN A 114 -16.72 -13.51 21.69
C GLN A 114 -18.05 -14.27 21.82
N ALA A 115 -18.05 -15.49 22.36
CA ALA A 115 -19.27 -16.25 22.55
C ALA A 115 -20.27 -15.54 23.50
N HIS A 116 -19.80 -15.03 24.64
CA HIS A 116 -20.63 -14.27 25.58
C HIS A 116 -21.14 -12.97 24.93
N PHE A 117 -20.25 -12.23 24.28
CA PHE A 117 -20.57 -10.99 23.58
C PHE A 117 -21.66 -11.19 22.51
N LEU A 118 -21.54 -12.22 21.68
CA LEU A 118 -22.54 -12.54 20.65
C LEU A 118 -23.88 -12.94 21.26
N SER A 119 -23.88 -13.66 22.39
CA SER A 119 -25.12 -14.00 23.11
C SER A 119 -25.82 -12.76 23.66
N GLU A 120 -25.08 -11.80 24.22
CA GLU A 120 -25.66 -10.54 24.72
C GLU A 120 -26.13 -9.64 23.56
N LEU A 121 -25.32 -9.53 22.50
CA LEU A 121 -25.64 -8.73 21.33
C LEU A 121 -26.93 -9.21 20.64
N THR A 122 -27.07 -10.52 20.42
CA THR A 122 -28.28 -11.09 19.81
C THR A 122 -29.53 -10.94 20.68
N ALA A 123 -29.38 -10.97 22.00
CA ALA A 123 -30.48 -10.73 22.92
C ALA A 123 -30.95 -9.27 22.92
N LEU A 124 -30.02 -8.32 22.80
CA LEU A 124 -30.32 -6.89 22.81
C LEU A 124 -30.77 -6.37 21.43
N PHE A 125 -30.32 -6.99 20.34
CA PHE A 125 -30.52 -6.52 18.97
C PHE A 125 -31.01 -7.63 18.02
N PRO A 126 -32.22 -8.20 18.26
CA PRO A 126 -32.69 -9.37 17.51
C PRO A 126 -32.93 -9.11 16.02
N GLU A 127 -33.25 -7.86 15.65
CA GLU A 127 -33.59 -7.46 14.27
C GLU A 127 -32.44 -6.75 13.55
N THR A 128 -31.30 -6.54 14.21
CA THR A 128 -30.17 -5.80 13.63
C THR A 128 -29.29 -6.72 12.80
N GLN A 129 -28.91 -6.27 11.60
CA GLN A 129 -28.01 -7.04 10.75
C GLN A 129 -26.60 -7.04 11.32
N LEU A 130 -26.04 -8.24 11.52
CA LEU A 130 -24.66 -8.44 11.97
C LEU A 130 -23.80 -8.82 10.77
N ILE A 131 -22.67 -8.15 10.60
CA ILE A 131 -21.69 -8.42 9.56
C ILE A 131 -20.40 -8.86 10.25
N PHE A 132 -20.09 -10.14 10.11
CA PHE A 132 -18.92 -10.75 10.71
C PHE A 132 -17.78 -10.82 9.70
N ILE A 133 -16.57 -10.55 10.17
CA ILE A 133 -15.34 -10.80 9.41
C ILE A 133 -14.54 -11.85 10.18
N ARG A 134 -14.49 -13.08 9.66
CA ARG A 134 -13.90 -14.23 10.35
C ARG A 134 -12.41 -14.35 10.06
N ASP A 135 -11.64 -14.66 11.10
CA ASP A 135 -10.20 -14.96 11.06
C ASP A 135 -9.37 -13.89 10.32
N LEU A 136 -9.59 -12.63 10.71
CA LEU A 136 -8.90 -11.48 10.14
C LEU A 136 -7.40 -11.50 10.47
N LEU A 137 -6.56 -11.79 9.48
CA LEU A 137 -5.13 -12.02 9.74
C LEU A 137 -4.33 -10.73 9.96
N ASP A 138 -4.75 -9.63 9.34
CA ASP A 138 -4.25 -8.27 9.59
C ASP A 138 -4.86 -7.63 10.85
N GLY A 139 -5.68 -8.38 11.60
CA GLY A 139 -6.40 -7.99 12.81
C GLY A 139 -5.56 -7.61 14.04
N GLY A 140 -4.23 -7.46 13.90
CA GLY A 140 -3.34 -7.23 15.03
C GLY A 140 -3.45 -8.35 16.06
N ALA A 141 -3.74 -8.00 17.33
CA ALA A 141 -3.85 -8.95 18.44
C ALA A 141 -4.95 -10.00 18.26
N LEU A 142 -5.98 -9.71 17.46
CA LEU A 142 -7.09 -10.65 17.21
C LEU A 142 -6.75 -11.69 16.16
N SER A 143 -5.67 -11.53 15.41
CA SER A 143 -5.30 -12.47 14.36
C SER A 143 -4.98 -13.85 14.95
N PRO A 144 -5.53 -14.95 14.40
CA PRO A 144 -5.11 -16.30 14.75
C PRO A 144 -3.58 -16.49 14.69
N LEU A 145 -2.91 -15.85 13.72
CA LEU A 145 -1.46 -15.84 13.64
C LEU A 145 -0.83 -15.11 14.82
N ALA A 146 -1.31 -13.93 15.18
CA ALA A 146 -0.79 -13.20 16.34
C ALA A 146 -0.95 -13.99 17.64
N GLN A 147 -2.06 -14.74 17.78
CA GLN A 147 -2.31 -15.60 18.94
C GLN A 147 -1.31 -16.76 19.05
N VAL A 148 -1.00 -17.43 17.92
CA VAL A 148 -0.02 -18.52 17.90
C VAL A 148 1.41 -17.99 18.05
N PHE A 149 1.75 -16.91 17.34
CA PHE A 149 3.08 -16.33 17.34
C PHE A 149 3.36 -15.50 18.59
N ALA A 150 2.35 -15.05 19.36
CA ALA A 150 2.52 -14.35 20.64
C ALA A 150 3.54 -14.99 21.58
N GLN A 151 3.73 -16.31 21.44
CA GLN A 151 4.48 -17.16 22.35
C GLN A 151 5.86 -17.55 21.84
N LEU A 152 6.34 -16.95 20.74
CA LEU A 152 7.67 -17.21 20.22
C LEU A 152 8.74 -16.63 21.17
N PRO A 153 9.25 -17.36 22.16
CA PRO A 153 10.69 -17.63 22.13
C PRO A 153 11.00 -19.07 22.51
N ALA A 154 9.98 -19.90 22.70
CA ALA A 154 10.13 -21.35 22.78
C ALA A 154 10.52 -21.87 21.39
N THR A 155 11.46 -22.81 21.31
CA THR A 155 11.83 -23.53 20.08
C THR A 155 10.68 -24.35 19.47
N GLU A 156 9.47 -24.20 19.98
CA GLU A 156 8.27 -24.95 19.63
C GLU A 156 7.14 -23.98 19.28
N LEU A 157 6.55 -24.18 18.10
CA LEU A 157 5.35 -23.52 17.61
C LEU A 157 4.19 -24.50 17.77
N LEU A 158 3.14 -24.07 18.45
CA LEU A 158 1.97 -24.92 18.67
C LEU A 158 1.06 -24.88 17.45
N SER A 159 0.63 -26.06 17.02
CA SER A 159 -0.23 -26.24 15.87
C SER A 159 -1.59 -26.76 16.31
N PRO A 160 -2.55 -25.88 16.64
CA PRO A 160 -3.90 -26.33 16.98
C PRO A 160 -4.53 -27.08 15.79
N GLU A 161 -5.05 -28.27 16.04
CA GLU A 161 -5.73 -29.11 15.04
C GLU A 161 -7.17 -28.63 14.83
N LEU A 162 -7.32 -27.49 14.15
CA LEU A 162 -8.61 -26.90 13.80
C LEU A 162 -8.60 -26.28 12.40
N GLU A 163 -9.78 -26.12 11.81
CA GLU A 163 -9.97 -25.41 10.54
C GLU A 163 -10.28 -23.93 10.79
N ILE A 164 -9.47 -23.04 10.21
CA ILE A 164 -9.67 -21.59 10.21
C ILE A 164 -10.11 -21.13 8.81
N ALA A 165 -10.71 -19.95 8.71
CA ALA A 165 -11.13 -19.36 7.43
C ALA A 165 -10.48 -17.99 7.22
N PRO A 166 -9.14 -17.93 7.09
CA PRO A 166 -8.37 -16.70 7.14
C PRO A 166 -8.76 -15.72 6.05
N CYS A 167 -8.79 -14.44 6.42
CA CYS A 167 -9.14 -13.36 5.52
C CYS A 167 -8.23 -12.16 5.76
N SER A 168 -7.99 -11.33 4.75
CA SER A 168 -7.45 -9.98 4.95
C SER A 168 -8.59 -8.98 4.94
N LEU A 169 -8.41 -7.83 5.60
CA LEU A 169 -9.41 -6.77 5.53
C LEU A 169 -9.63 -6.34 4.09
N GLN A 170 -8.53 -6.10 3.35
CA GLN A 170 -8.58 -5.68 1.95
C GLN A 170 -9.47 -6.59 1.08
N THR A 171 -9.36 -7.92 1.22
CA THR A 171 -10.20 -8.87 0.46
C THR A 171 -11.64 -8.92 0.96
N ALA A 172 -11.86 -8.66 2.26
CA ALA A 172 -13.20 -8.56 2.82
C ALA A 172 -13.94 -7.26 2.41
N LEU A 173 -13.22 -6.17 2.12
CA LEU A 173 -13.80 -4.85 1.89
C LEU A 173 -14.77 -4.80 0.70
N GLU A 174 -14.49 -5.50 -0.40
CA GLU A 174 -15.37 -5.55 -1.57
C GLU A 174 -16.75 -6.12 -1.21
N HIS A 175 -16.77 -7.24 -0.47
CA HIS A 175 -18.01 -7.84 0.00
C HIS A 175 -18.65 -7.03 1.12
N LEU A 176 -17.86 -6.41 1.98
CA LEU A 176 -18.34 -5.55 3.06
C LEU A 176 -19.10 -4.36 2.50
N GLN A 177 -18.54 -3.64 1.53
CA GLN A 177 -19.21 -2.53 0.83
C GLN A 177 -20.57 -2.99 0.29
N HIS A 178 -20.58 -4.09 -0.45
CA HIS A 178 -21.83 -4.62 -1.00
C HIS A 178 -22.87 -4.90 0.09
N VAL A 179 -22.49 -5.55 1.19
CA VAL A 179 -23.41 -5.93 2.28
C VAL A 179 -23.92 -4.72 3.06
N VAL A 180 -23.08 -3.69 3.26
CA VAL A 180 -23.45 -2.43 3.93
C VAL A 180 -24.53 -1.69 3.14
N PHE A 181 -24.34 -1.54 1.82
CA PHE A 181 -25.28 -0.79 0.97
C PHE A 181 -26.49 -1.64 0.53
N HIS A 182 -26.36 -2.96 0.50
CA HIS A 182 -27.44 -3.91 0.15
C HIS A 182 -27.72 -4.86 1.32
N PRO A 183 -28.30 -4.34 2.42
CA PRO A 183 -28.60 -5.15 3.60
C PRO A 183 -29.51 -6.31 3.25
N SER A 184 -29.20 -7.46 3.84
CA SER A 184 -30.06 -8.64 3.79
C SER A 184 -30.75 -8.82 5.15
N ARG A 185 -31.90 -9.51 5.18
CA ARG A 185 -32.54 -9.88 6.45
C ARG A 185 -31.68 -10.81 7.31
N LEU A 186 -30.73 -11.50 6.68
CA LEU A 186 -29.81 -12.39 7.38
C LEU A 186 -28.51 -11.65 7.70
N SER A 187 -27.98 -11.95 8.88
CA SER A 187 -26.61 -11.61 9.22
C SER A 187 -25.63 -12.35 8.30
N VAL A 188 -24.48 -11.73 8.01
CA VAL A 188 -23.53 -12.20 6.99
C VAL A 188 -22.18 -12.49 7.65
N VAL A 189 -21.52 -13.57 7.24
CA VAL A 189 -20.12 -13.86 7.59
C VAL A 189 -19.28 -13.76 6.33
N ILE A 190 -18.31 -12.86 6.33
CA ILE A 190 -17.28 -12.73 5.30
C ILE A 190 -16.05 -13.50 5.81
N GLN A 191 -15.62 -14.49 5.04
CA GLN A 191 -14.50 -15.35 5.41
C GLN A 191 -13.73 -15.84 4.18
N GLY A 192 -12.48 -16.25 4.36
CA GLY A 192 -11.72 -16.92 3.29
C GLY A 192 -12.12 -18.38 3.09
N PRO A 193 -11.32 -19.14 2.32
CA PRO A 193 -11.46 -20.60 2.24
C PRO A 193 -11.13 -21.23 3.60
N ASP A 194 -11.85 -22.29 3.95
CA ASP A 194 -11.56 -23.08 5.13
C ASP A 194 -10.24 -23.84 4.90
N ILE A 195 -9.26 -23.65 5.78
CA ILE A 195 -7.95 -24.29 5.71
C ILE A 195 -7.57 -24.87 7.08
N ALA A 196 -6.77 -25.94 7.08
CA ALA A 196 -6.21 -26.46 8.31
C ALA A 196 -5.21 -25.45 8.90
N CYS A 197 -5.34 -25.14 10.20
CA CYS A 197 -4.42 -24.21 10.87
C CYS A 197 -2.96 -24.71 10.80
N SER A 198 -2.76 -26.03 10.83
CA SER A 198 -1.47 -26.67 10.64
C SER A 198 -0.82 -26.34 9.28
N GLU A 199 -1.59 -26.24 8.20
CA GLU A 199 -1.07 -25.88 6.87
C GLU A 199 -0.54 -24.45 6.86
N LEU A 200 -1.30 -23.51 7.42
CA LEU A 200 -0.89 -22.12 7.57
C LEU A 200 0.37 -22.00 8.43
N LEU A 201 0.47 -22.76 9.51
CA LEU A 201 1.64 -22.73 10.40
C LEU A 201 2.87 -23.41 9.79
N ILE A 202 2.71 -24.44 8.96
CA ILE A 202 3.82 -25.04 8.20
C ILE A 202 4.44 -24.00 7.26
N GLN A 203 3.61 -23.29 6.49
CA GLN A 203 4.10 -22.24 5.58
C GLN A 203 4.78 -21.10 6.35
N ALA A 204 4.15 -20.66 7.44
CA ALA A 204 4.67 -19.61 8.31
C ALA A 204 6.02 -20.00 8.94
N LYS A 205 6.13 -21.22 9.44
CA LYS A 205 7.37 -21.80 9.96
C LYS A 205 8.46 -21.81 8.89
N THR A 206 8.22 -22.40 7.72
CA THR A 206 9.24 -22.51 6.67
C THR A 206 9.77 -21.14 6.27
N LEU A 207 8.90 -20.14 6.16
CA LEU A 207 9.32 -18.77 5.86
C LEU A 207 10.12 -18.15 7.01
N TYR A 208 9.69 -18.34 8.26
CA TYR A 208 10.39 -17.81 9.43
C TYR A 208 11.79 -18.42 9.61
N GLU A 209 11.91 -19.75 9.48
CA GLU A 209 13.18 -20.48 9.54
C GLU A 209 14.16 -20.01 8.46
N ASN A 210 13.66 -19.77 7.24
CA ASN A 210 14.46 -19.25 6.13
C ASN A 210 14.96 -17.82 6.36
N ILE A 211 14.10 -16.94 6.90
CA ILE A 211 14.44 -15.52 7.13
C ILE A 211 15.41 -15.36 8.31
N HIS A 212 15.19 -16.10 9.39
CA HIS A 212 15.95 -15.94 10.64
C HIS A 212 17.01 -17.01 10.89
N GLN A 213 17.18 -17.97 9.97
CA GLN A 213 18.14 -19.08 10.09
C GLN A 213 17.98 -19.86 11.40
N THR A 214 16.73 -20.13 11.79
CA THR A 214 16.39 -20.85 13.03
C THR A 214 15.63 -22.12 12.73
N GLN A 215 15.53 -23.02 13.72
CA GLN A 215 14.73 -24.24 13.64
C GLN A 215 13.62 -24.16 14.67
N LEU A 216 12.38 -24.30 14.23
CA LEU A 216 11.20 -24.38 15.07
C LEU A 216 10.67 -25.81 15.02
N ALA A 217 10.21 -26.36 16.14
CA ALA A 217 9.42 -27.60 16.14
C ALA A 217 7.94 -27.23 16.01
N LEU A 218 7.15 -28.00 15.25
CA LEU A 218 5.69 -27.90 15.29
C LEU A 218 5.15 -28.95 16.25
N ASN A 219 4.44 -28.51 17.28
CA ASN A 219 3.81 -29.40 18.26
C ASN A 219 2.29 -29.37 18.05
N PRO A 220 1.68 -30.43 17.49
CA PRO A 220 0.24 -30.47 17.26
C PRO A 220 -0.52 -30.53 18.59
N ILE A 221 -1.57 -29.72 18.71
CA ILE A 221 -2.44 -29.68 19.88
C ILE A 221 -3.87 -30.00 19.47
N GLN A 222 -4.47 -30.98 20.12
CA GLN A 222 -5.88 -31.28 19.99
C GLN A 222 -6.72 -30.13 20.57
N VAL A 223 -7.65 -29.63 19.76
CA VAL A 223 -8.54 -28.52 20.14
C VAL A 223 -9.97 -28.93 19.84
N GLU A 224 -10.87 -28.65 20.79
CA GLU A 224 -12.30 -28.76 20.55
C GLU A 224 -12.82 -27.44 19.95
N THR A 225 -13.59 -27.54 18.88
CA THR A 225 -14.24 -26.38 18.26
C THR A 225 -15.72 -26.36 18.61
N THR A 226 -16.24 -25.18 18.95
CA THR A 226 -17.67 -24.96 19.17
C THR A 226 -18.23 -24.11 18.02
N LYS A 227 -19.52 -24.22 17.75
CA LYS A 227 -20.18 -23.35 16.77
C LYS A 227 -20.12 -21.90 17.28
N LEU A 228 -19.35 -21.05 16.62
CA LEU A 228 -19.15 -19.65 17.02
C LEU A 228 -20.45 -18.84 17.00
N ILE A 229 -21.25 -19.03 15.94
CA ILE A 229 -22.49 -18.29 15.72
C ILE A 229 -23.66 -19.26 15.91
N SER A 230 -24.45 -19.04 16.96
CA SER A 230 -25.54 -19.94 17.35
C SER A 230 -26.76 -19.86 16.43
N PHE A 231 -26.90 -18.79 15.64
CA PHE A 231 -28.02 -18.54 14.72
C PHE A 231 -27.62 -18.71 13.24
N HIS A 232 -28.59 -18.57 12.33
CA HIS A 232 -28.38 -18.73 10.90
C HIS A 232 -27.74 -17.47 10.29
N VAL A 233 -26.69 -17.66 9.50
CA VAL A 233 -25.96 -16.59 8.81
C VAL A 233 -25.70 -16.95 7.35
N SER A 234 -25.68 -15.95 6.48
CA SER A 234 -25.24 -16.11 5.09
C SER A 234 -23.71 -16.04 5.04
N VAL A 235 -23.07 -17.05 4.47
CA VAL A 235 -21.60 -17.06 4.30
C VAL A 235 -21.23 -16.46 2.94
N LYS A 236 -20.27 -15.54 2.92
CA LYS A 236 -19.64 -14.95 1.73
C LYS A 236 -18.16 -15.33 1.76
N LYS A 237 -17.76 -16.19 0.82
CA LYS A 237 -16.36 -16.63 0.68
C LYS A 237 -15.60 -15.62 -0.19
N VAL A 238 -14.44 -15.19 0.29
CA VAL A 238 -13.54 -14.31 -0.46
C VAL A 238 -12.32 -15.08 -0.96
N LEU A 239 -11.76 -14.64 -2.08
CA LEU A 239 -10.49 -15.17 -2.57
C LEU A 239 -9.36 -14.61 -1.71
N PHE A 240 -8.55 -15.51 -1.13
CA PHE A 240 -7.47 -15.15 -0.23
C PHE A 240 -6.20 -15.91 -0.59
N SER A 241 -5.12 -15.17 -0.90
CA SER A 241 -3.79 -15.74 -1.16
C SER A 241 -3.03 -15.90 0.16
N LEU A 242 -3.05 -17.13 0.69
CA LEU A 242 -2.39 -17.45 1.95
C LEU A 242 -0.87 -17.20 1.90
N SER A 243 -0.21 -17.60 0.80
CA SER A 243 1.24 -17.50 0.66
C SER A 243 1.75 -16.06 0.71
N ASP A 244 1.04 -15.13 0.04
CA ASP A 244 1.45 -13.73 -0.02
C ASP A 244 1.28 -13.05 1.33
N PHE A 245 0.16 -13.34 2.01
CA PHE A 245 -0.09 -12.81 3.33
C PHE A 245 0.95 -13.30 4.34
N VAL A 246 1.17 -14.62 4.42
CA VAL A 246 2.11 -15.21 5.38
C VAL A 246 3.52 -14.67 5.13
N LYS A 247 3.94 -14.53 3.87
CA LYS A 247 5.23 -13.93 3.52
C LYS A 247 5.37 -12.50 4.04
N ASN A 248 4.33 -11.68 3.97
CA ASN A 248 4.36 -10.30 4.47
C ASN A 248 4.30 -10.24 5.99
N TYR A 249 3.46 -11.06 6.63
CA TYR A 249 3.34 -11.14 8.08
C TYR A 249 4.63 -11.61 8.74
N ILE A 250 5.26 -12.69 8.25
CA ILE A 250 6.49 -13.21 8.82
C ILE A 250 7.63 -12.18 8.77
N LYS A 251 7.67 -11.33 7.73
CA LYS A 251 8.68 -10.25 7.64
C LYS A 251 8.53 -9.17 8.72
N THR A 252 7.36 -9.04 9.36
CA THR A 252 7.15 -8.07 10.44
C THR A 252 7.50 -8.64 11.81
N LEU A 253 7.66 -9.96 11.92
CA LEU A 253 8.01 -10.61 13.17
C LEU A 253 9.48 -10.34 13.52
N PRO A 254 9.79 -10.09 14.81
CA PRO A 254 11.16 -9.89 15.24
C PRO A 254 11.95 -11.20 15.16
N SER A 255 13.28 -11.06 15.05
CA SER A 255 14.19 -12.20 15.19
C SER A 255 14.10 -12.81 16.59
N PRO A 256 14.42 -14.10 16.78
CA PRO A 256 14.31 -14.74 18.10
C PRO A 256 15.10 -14.04 19.21
N GLN A 257 16.22 -13.41 18.87
CA GLN A 257 17.06 -12.66 19.81
C GLN A 257 16.42 -11.33 20.27
N GLN A 258 15.54 -10.78 19.45
CA GLN A 258 14.86 -9.51 19.70
C GLN A 258 13.41 -9.71 20.14
N TRP A 259 12.98 -10.97 20.31
CA TRP A 259 11.61 -11.24 20.64
C TRP A 259 11.29 -10.76 22.06
N GLN A 260 10.37 -9.82 22.13
CA GLN A 260 9.67 -9.48 23.37
C GLN A 260 8.28 -10.11 23.27
N PRO A 261 7.77 -10.78 24.31
CA PRO A 261 6.44 -11.35 24.27
C PRO A 261 5.44 -10.26 23.82
N LEU A 262 4.80 -10.49 22.67
CA LEU A 262 3.94 -9.50 22.00
C LEU A 262 2.78 -9.05 22.90
N PHE A 263 2.45 -9.86 23.90
CA PHE A 263 1.43 -9.57 24.90
C PHE A 263 1.97 -9.96 26.26
N VAL A 264 2.26 -8.97 27.10
CA VAL A 264 2.32 -9.20 28.54
C VAL A 264 0.85 -9.28 28.97
N LEU A 265 0.35 -10.50 29.18
CA LEU A 265 -0.92 -10.67 29.89
C LEU A 265 -0.80 -9.83 31.17
N PRO A 266 -1.72 -8.89 31.46
CA PRO A 266 -1.71 -8.20 32.73
C PRO A 266 -1.69 -9.29 33.78
N THR A 267 -0.57 -9.42 34.49
CA THR A 267 -0.43 -10.39 35.57
C THR A 267 -1.60 -10.10 36.47
N VAL A 268 -2.56 -11.01 36.55
CA VAL A 268 -3.66 -10.89 37.51
C VAL A 268 -2.94 -10.80 38.83
N THR A 269 -2.85 -9.59 39.38
CA THR A 269 -2.17 -9.33 40.63
C THR A 269 -2.97 -10.12 41.64
N ALA A 270 -2.51 -11.34 41.96
CA ALA A 270 -2.95 -12.03 43.14
C ALA A 270 -2.73 -11.02 44.27
N GLU A 271 -3.81 -10.62 44.92
CA GLU A 271 -3.81 -9.63 46.00
C GLU A 271 -2.58 -9.85 46.88
N GLN A 272 -1.58 -8.98 46.74
CA GLN A 272 -0.43 -9.04 47.63
C GLN A 272 -0.90 -8.52 48.98
N PRO A 273 -0.66 -9.27 50.06
CA PRO A 273 -0.88 -8.75 51.40
C PRO A 273 0.02 -7.52 51.58
N VAL A 274 -0.58 -6.47 52.12
CA VAL A 274 0.10 -5.23 52.52
C VAL A 274 1.30 -5.59 53.40
N GLU A 275 2.50 -5.39 52.87
CA GLU A 275 3.74 -5.56 53.63
C GLU A 275 4.46 -4.20 53.73
N GLU A 276 4.92 -3.97 54.96
CA GLU A 276 5.34 -2.73 55.57
C GLU A 276 6.56 -2.07 54.89
N VAL A 277 6.47 -0.75 54.75
CA VAL A 277 7.59 0.11 54.35
C VAL A 277 8.57 0.21 55.50
N ALA A 278 9.79 -0.30 55.32
CA ALA A 278 10.94 0.04 56.14
C ALA A 278 11.98 0.79 55.28
N GLU A 279 12.26 2.02 55.70
CA GLU A 279 13.39 2.85 55.28
C GLU A 279 14.71 2.14 55.56
N GLU A 280 15.72 2.33 54.71
CA GLU A 280 17.10 2.46 55.20
C GLU A 280 17.98 3.29 54.25
N MET A 281 18.79 4.13 54.90
CA MET A 281 19.64 5.19 54.39
C MET A 281 20.98 4.72 53.81
N GLU A 282 21.58 5.62 53.02
CA GLU A 282 23.01 5.99 52.89
C GLU A 282 24.12 4.93 53.03
N ILE A 283 25.13 5.00 52.15
CA ILE A 283 26.51 5.34 52.54
C ILE A 283 27.34 5.71 51.28
N SER A 284 28.05 6.84 51.46
CA SER A 284 29.12 7.43 50.65
C SER A 284 30.46 6.69 50.80
N ALA A 285 31.29 6.63 49.76
CA ALA A 285 32.76 6.74 49.86
C ALA A 285 33.47 6.56 48.48
N ILE A 286 34.20 7.54 47.96
CA ILE A 286 35.64 7.85 48.10
C ILE A 286 36.44 7.49 46.82
N GLU A 287 37.02 8.53 46.23
CA GLU A 287 38.05 8.58 45.18
C GLU A 287 39.44 8.20 45.74
N PRO A 288 40.44 7.83 44.92
CA PRO A 288 41.48 8.84 44.72
C PRO A 288 42.22 8.85 43.36
N GLU A 289 42.65 10.08 43.08
CA GLU A 289 43.58 10.65 42.11
C GLU A 289 45.02 10.08 42.21
N VAL A 290 45.70 9.86 41.06
CA VAL A 290 47.13 9.47 41.02
C VAL A 290 47.94 10.38 40.08
N ILE A 291 49.09 10.78 40.62
CA ILE A 291 49.94 11.94 40.35
C ILE A 291 51.02 11.67 39.27
N ALA A 292 51.35 12.72 38.50
CA ALA A 292 52.45 12.76 37.53
C ALA A 292 53.85 12.90 38.18
N PRO A 293 54.94 12.38 37.56
CA PRO A 293 56.29 12.55 38.09
C PRO A 293 57.03 13.81 37.57
N PRO A 294 57.90 14.45 38.38
CA PRO A 294 58.64 15.66 38.02
C PRO A 294 60.02 15.40 37.37
N LYS A 295 60.45 16.40 36.58
CA LYS A 295 61.78 16.55 35.96
C LYS A 295 62.88 16.75 37.02
N LYS A 296 64.05 16.16 36.77
CA LYS A 296 65.33 16.54 37.41
C LYS A 296 66.30 17.05 36.35
N GLU A 297 66.67 18.32 36.48
CA GLU A 297 67.94 18.87 36.02
C GLU A 297 69.03 18.53 37.05
N VAL A 298 70.30 18.38 36.63
CA VAL A 298 71.51 18.84 37.34
C VAL A 298 72.79 18.45 36.57
N MET A 299 73.62 19.49 36.39
CA MET A 299 75.08 19.59 36.31
C MET A 299 75.90 19.05 35.12
N ASP A 300 76.22 20.04 34.30
CA ASP A 300 77.46 20.35 33.59
C ASP A 300 78.75 20.17 34.42
N VAL A 301 79.61 19.22 34.04
CA VAL A 301 81.05 19.16 34.38
C VAL A 301 81.85 18.56 33.21
N VAL A 302 81.54 18.93 31.96
CA VAL A 302 82.30 18.45 30.78
C VAL A 302 82.63 19.60 29.81
N GLY A 303 82.75 20.82 30.37
CA GLY A 303 83.07 22.04 29.61
C GLY A 303 84.53 22.20 29.19
N ASP A 304 85.49 21.61 29.91
CA ASP A 304 86.89 22.08 29.79
C ASP A 304 87.90 21.10 29.14
N ILE A 305 87.49 19.91 28.74
CA ILE A 305 88.37 18.96 27.99
C ILE A 305 88.02 18.92 26.49
N THR A 306 86.88 19.48 26.08
CA THR A 306 86.41 19.47 24.68
C THR A 306 87.02 20.56 23.79
N SER A 307 87.75 21.53 24.36
CA SER A 307 88.30 22.67 23.61
C SER A 307 89.60 22.35 22.84
N LEU A 308 90.37 21.33 23.25
CA LEU A 308 91.65 20.97 22.61
C LEU A 308 91.50 19.99 21.42
N PHE A 309 90.40 19.24 21.34
CA PHE A 309 90.06 18.44 20.15
C PHE A 309 89.19 19.20 19.13
N ALA A 310 88.67 20.39 19.48
CA ALA A 310 87.74 21.14 18.63
C ALA A 310 88.35 21.60 17.29
N ASN A 311 89.65 21.89 17.22
CA ASN A 311 90.27 22.41 15.99
C ASN A 311 90.67 21.31 15.00
N SER A 312 91.22 20.18 15.46
CA SER A 312 91.46 18.99 14.61
C SER A 312 90.15 18.35 14.13
N TYR A 313 89.13 18.33 15.01
CA TYR A 313 87.80 17.88 14.63
C TYR A 313 87.12 18.86 13.66
N ARG A 314 87.36 20.17 13.71
CA ARG A 314 86.82 21.13 12.72
C ARG A 314 87.38 20.93 11.32
N GLU A 315 88.65 20.56 11.18
CA GLU A 315 89.26 20.32 9.86
C GLU A 315 88.82 18.98 9.24
N HIS A 316 88.79 17.90 10.03
CA HIS A 316 88.21 16.63 9.60
C HIS A 316 86.70 16.72 9.41
N LYS A 317 85.99 17.51 10.23
CA LYS A 317 84.55 17.76 10.07
C LYS A 317 84.29 18.59 8.83
N THR A 318 85.12 19.56 8.44
CA THR A 318 84.88 20.35 7.21
C THR A 318 85.16 19.56 5.93
N THR A 319 86.16 18.68 5.91
CA THR A 319 86.38 17.77 4.76
C THR A 319 85.36 16.65 4.70
N ARG A 320 84.97 16.08 5.85
CA ARG A 320 83.89 15.09 5.94
C ARG A 320 82.53 15.74 5.67
N THR A 321 82.25 16.97 6.11
CA THR A 321 81.03 17.70 5.76
C THR A 321 81.04 18.11 4.30
N LYS A 322 82.18 18.46 3.66
CA LYS A 322 82.18 18.67 2.20
C LYS A 322 81.85 17.40 1.42
N LYS A 323 82.38 16.24 1.83
CA LYS A 323 82.02 14.95 1.22
C LYS A 323 80.59 14.51 1.55
N VAL A 324 80.15 14.71 2.79
CA VAL A 324 78.77 14.42 3.23
C VAL A 324 77.79 15.37 2.55
N VAL A 325 78.10 16.66 2.37
CA VAL A 325 77.28 17.64 1.64
C VAL A 325 77.28 17.34 0.14
N ALA A 326 78.39 16.87 -0.44
CA ALA A 326 78.40 16.41 -1.84
C ALA A 326 77.53 15.15 -2.03
N VAL A 327 77.62 14.18 -1.11
CA VAL A 327 76.77 12.98 -1.13
C VAL A 327 75.32 13.32 -0.79
N GLU A 328 75.08 14.26 0.14
CA GLU A 328 73.76 14.74 0.56
C GLU A 328 73.13 15.58 -0.55
N THR A 329 73.87 16.33 -1.35
CA THR A 329 73.34 17.03 -2.54
C THR A 329 72.96 16.05 -3.66
N VAL A 330 73.71 14.96 -3.85
CA VAL A 330 73.33 13.88 -4.78
C VAL A 330 72.12 13.09 -4.25
N ILE A 331 72.11 12.75 -2.95
CA ILE A 331 71.00 12.05 -2.30
C ILE A 331 69.75 12.94 -2.26
N THR A 332 69.86 14.24 -2.00
CA THR A 332 68.71 15.17 -1.98
C THR A 332 68.18 15.44 -3.39
N LYS A 333 69.03 15.49 -4.43
CA LYS A 333 68.57 15.54 -5.83
C LYS A 333 67.86 14.23 -6.23
N LYS A 334 68.39 13.07 -5.86
CA LYS A 334 67.76 11.76 -6.11
C LYS A 334 66.46 11.61 -5.30
N LYS A 335 66.44 12.08 -4.05
CA LYS A 335 65.27 12.12 -3.17
C LYS A 335 64.19 13.03 -3.76
N ARG A 336 64.52 14.26 -4.20
CA ARG A 336 63.55 15.15 -4.87
C ARG A 336 62.94 14.53 -6.13
N LYS A 337 63.75 13.88 -6.98
CA LYS A 337 63.23 13.17 -8.17
C LYS A 337 62.30 12.02 -7.79
N ASN A 338 62.67 11.22 -6.79
CA ASN A 338 61.84 10.10 -6.33
C ASN A 338 60.59 10.56 -5.58
N THR A 339 60.66 11.65 -4.80
CA THR A 339 59.51 12.28 -4.15
C THR A 339 58.55 12.85 -5.19
N ALA A 340 59.05 13.50 -6.26
CA ALA A 340 58.21 13.97 -7.35
C ALA A 340 57.52 12.82 -8.10
N LEU A 341 58.24 11.74 -8.42
CA LEU A 341 57.64 10.54 -9.02
C LEU A 341 56.60 9.87 -8.11
N PHE A 342 56.85 9.82 -6.80
CA PHE A 342 55.89 9.31 -5.82
C PHE A 342 54.63 10.19 -5.76
N LEU A 343 54.78 11.52 -5.76
CA LEU A 343 53.66 12.45 -5.71
C LEU A 343 52.84 12.40 -7.01
N VAL A 344 53.49 12.28 -8.18
CA VAL A 344 52.81 12.03 -9.46
C VAL A 344 52.09 10.68 -9.45
N GLY A 345 52.70 9.63 -8.89
CA GLY A 345 52.06 8.33 -8.71
C GLY A 345 50.84 8.39 -7.77
N LEU A 346 50.90 9.17 -6.69
CA LEU A 346 49.80 9.36 -5.74
C LEU A 346 48.65 10.15 -6.39
N ILE A 347 48.96 11.22 -7.13
CA ILE A 347 47.93 11.95 -7.90
C ILE A 347 47.30 11.05 -8.96
N SER A 348 48.10 10.29 -9.70
CA SER A 348 47.60 9.38 -10.74
C SER A 348 46.70 8.28 -10.15
N THR A 349 47.10 7.66 -9.03
CA THR A 349 46.29 6.65 -8.33
C THR A 349 45.03 7.24 -7.71
N GLY A 350 45.09 8.46 -7.19
CA GLY A 350 43.91 9.18 -6.69
C GLY A 350 42.90 9.47 -7.80
N ILE A 351 43.37 9.88 -8.98
CA ILE A 351 42.52 10.13 -10.15
C ILE A 351 41.88 8.82 -10.63
N THR A 352 42.64 7.73 -10.78
CA THR A 352 42.08 6.45 -11.25
C THR A 352 41.08 5.86 -10.25
N LEU A 353 41.37 5.92 -8.95
CA LEU A 353 40.44 5.48 -7.91
C LEU A 353 39.18 6.34 -7.89
N GLY A 354 39.32 7.66 -8.06
CA GLY A 354 38.20 8.59 -8.18
C GLY A 354 37.31 8.29 -9.39
N MET A 355 37.90 8.05 -10.57
CA MET A 355 37.16 7.65 -11.77
C MET A 355 36.42 6.31 -11.59
N LEU A 356 37.06 5.32 -10.96
CA LEU A 356 36.43 4.03 -10.67
C LEU A 356 35.26 4.18 -9.71
N PHE A 357 35.42 4.97 -8.64
CA PHE A 357 34.34 5.25 -7.71
C PHE A 357 33.16 5.96 -8.38
N LEU A 358 33.43 6.96 -9.24
CA LEU A 358 32.40 7.64 -10.01
C LEU A 358 31.68 6.70 -10.98
N ALA A 359 32.40 5.81 -11.67
CA ALA A 359 31.82 4.82 -12.56
C ALA A 359 30.95 3.80 -11.80
N LEU A 360 31.39 3.33 -10.63
CA LEU A 360 30.62 2.43 -9.77
C LEU A 360 29.37 3.13 -9.23
N PHE A 361 29.49 4.38 -8.79
CA PHE A 361 28.37 5.18 -8.30
C PHE A 361 27.34 5.43 -9.41
N PHE A 362 27.80 5.79 -10.60
CA PHE A 362 26.94 5.93 -11.77
C PHE A 362 26.23 4.61 -12.10
N TRP A 363 26.96 3.48 -12.06
CA TRP A 363 26.37 2.17 -12.31
C TRP A 363 25.28 1.81 -11.30
N LEU A 364 25.53 2.06 -10.02
CA LEU A 364 24.55 1.87 -8.96
C LEU A 364 23.34 2.78 -9.13
N SER A 365 23.56 4.03 -9.51
CA SER A 365 22.51 5.03 -9.73
C SER A 365 21.55 4.60 -10.85
N VAL A 366 22.09 4.17 -12.00
CA VAL A 366 21.31 3.67 -13.14
C VAL A 366 20.52 2.42 -12.76
N THR A 367 21.13 1.47 -12.04
CA THR A 367 20.45 0.22 -11.65
C THR A 367 19.33 0.42 -10.64
N LEU A 368 19.53 1.29 -9.64
CA LEU A 368 18.47 1.66 -8.69
C LEU A 368 17.30 2.37 -9.38
N THR A 369 17.61 3.23 -10.34
CA THR A 369 16.59 3.97 -11.10
C THR A 369 15.82 3.08 -12.03
N GLN A 370 16.50 2.17 -12.74
CA GLN A 370 15.84 1.13 -13.53
C GLN A 370 14.84 0.34 -12.67
N ARG A 371 15.27 -0.14 -11.50
CA ARG A 371 14.40 -0.89 -10.59
C ARG A 371 13.20 -0.08 -10.10
N THR A 372 13.41 1.20 -9.79
CA THR A 372 12.34 2.08 -9.33
C THR A 372 11.30 2.31 -10.42
N VAL A 373 11.76 2.63 -11.64
CA VAL A 373 10.89 2.85 -12.81
C VAL A 373 10.11 1.57 -13.16
N LEU A 374 10.77 0.41 -13.16
CA LEU A 374 10.12 -0.87 -13.44
C LEU A 374 9.14 -1.30 -12.33
N ALA A 375 9.39 -0.92 -11.07
CA ALA A 375 8.48 -1.21 -9.98
C ALA A 375 7.20 -0.35 -10.02
N GLU A 376 7.28 0.86 -10.57
CA GLU A 376 6.11 1.74 -10.72
C GLU A 376 5.21 1.32 -11.88
N LEU A 377 5.76 0.74 -12.95
CA LEU A 377 4.99 0.38 -14.15
C LEU A 377 3.74 -0.47 -13.88
N PRO A 378 3.81 -1.58 -13.12
CA PRO A 378 2.64 -2.41 -12.86
C PRO A 378 1.52 -1.66 -12.14
N SER A 379 1.87 -0.74 -11.24
CA SER A 379 0.89 0.06 -10.49
C SER A 379 0.20 1.09 -11.37
N LEU A 380 0.92 1.69 -12.32
CA LEU A 380 0.36 2.66 -13.26
C LEU A 380 -0.58 2.03 -14.30
N LEU A 381 -0.42 0.73 -14.56
CA LEU A 381 -1.24 -0.05 -15.48
C LEU A 381 -2.40 -0.79 -14.76
N GLN A 382 -2.72 -0.40 -13.53
CA GLN A 382 -3.93 -0.84 -12.83
C GLN A 382 -4.91 0.33 -12.81
N ASP A 383 -6.13 0.11 -13.34
CA ASP A 383 -7.10 1.18 -13.57
C ASP A 383 -7.48 1.96 -12.29
N ASP A 384 -7.43 1.29 -11.13
CA ASP A 384 -7.88 1.79 -9.83
C ASP A 384 -6.75 2.17 -8.87
N ALA A 385 -5.48 2.09 -9.30
CA ALA A 385 -4.40 2.46 -8.40
C ALA A 385 -4.45 3.97 -8.10
N PRO A 386 -4.42 4.38 -6.82
CA PRO A 386 -4.29 5.79 -6.48
C PRO A 386 -3.00 6.34 -7.11
N PRO A 387 -3.00 7.62 -7.55
CA PRO A 387 -1.83 8.20 -8.17
C PRO A 387 -0.63 8.00 -7.22
N PRO A 388 0.49 7.42 -7.70
CA PRO A 388 1.61 7.14 -6.82
C PRO A 388 2.05 8.44 -6.18
N THR A 389 2.14 8.46 -4.86
CA THR A 389 2.66 9.60 -4.12
C THR A 389 4.13 9.74 -4.48
N GLN A 390 4.43 10.57 -5.48
CA GLN A 390 5.81 10.80 -5.92
C GLN A 390 6.63 11.25 -4.72
N SER A 391 7.61 10.43 -4.34
CA SER A 391 8.50 10.82 -3.27
C SER A 391 9.41 11.94 -3.79
N VAL A 392 9.55 13.03 -3.03
CA VAL A 392 10.49 14.14 -3.35
C VAL A 392 11.91 13.62 -3.63
N TRP A 393 12.26 12.47 -3.04
CA TRP A 393 13.52 11.79 -3.24
C TRP A 393 13.71 11.26 -4.66
N GLN A 394 12.68 10.64 -5.27
CA GLN A 394 12.75 10.15 -6.65
C GLN A 394 13.02 11.31 -7.63
N GLN A 395 12.32 12.44 -7.50
CA GLN A 395 12.54 13.62 -8.35
C GLN A 395 13.98 14.14 -8.28
N ARG A 396 14.59 14.16 -7.09
CA ARG A 396 15.99 14.56 -6.91
C ARG A 396 16.96 13.55 -7.53
N TRP A 397 16.65 12.26 -7.47
CA TRP A 397 17.50 11.24 -8.09
C TRP A 397 17.48 11.30 -9.60
N TYR A 398 16.30 11.50 -10.21
CA TYR A 398 16.19 11.67 -11.65
C TYR A 398 17.00 12.87 -12.16
N SER A 399 16.96 14.00 -11.46
CA SER A 399 17.72 15.19 -11.87
C SER A 399 19.23 15.01 -11.71
N LEU A 400 19.67 14.30 -10.66
CA LEU A 400 21.08 13.95 -10.49
C LEU A 400 21.57 13.02 -11.60
N LEU A 401 20.78 12.01 -11.98
CA LEU A 401 21.12 11.10 -13.08
C LEU A 401 21.18 11.80 -14.43
N ALA A 402 20.24 12.69 -14.72
CA ALA A 402 20.27 13.50 -15.94
C ALA A 402 21.55 14.34 -16.01
N LEU A 403 21.90 15.02 -14.92
CA LEU A 403 23.13 15.81 -14.85
C LEU A 403 24.39 14.95 -15.02
N GLN A 404 24.40 13.74 -14.45
CA GLN A 404 25.50 12.78 -14.61
C GLN A 404 25.61 12.27 -16.05
N ALA A 405 24.49 11.87 -16.66
CA ALA A 405 24.44 11.39 -18.04
C ALA A 405 24.95 12.46 -19.02
N ASP A 406 24.48 13.70 -18.89
CA ASP A 406 24.92 14.83 -19.72
C ASP A 406 26.42 15.14 -19.54
N SER A 407 26.91 15.07 -18.30
CA SER A 407 28.32 15.35 -18.00
C SER A 407 29.25 14.28 -18.57
N TYR A 408 28.87 13.00 -18.47
CA TYR A 408 29.71 11.88 -18.88
C TYR A 408 29.60 11.52 -20.36
N GLY A 409 28.43 11.75 -20.99
CA GLY A 409 28.19 11.46 -22.41
C GLY A 409 29.18 12.13 -23.36
N SER A 410 29.72 13.29 -22.97
CA SER A 410 30.72 14.00 -23.78
C SER A 410 32.12 13.36 -23.78
N MET A 411 32.47 12.56 -22.76
CA MET A 411 33.84 12.07 -22.58
C MET A 411 34.01 10.57 -22.86
N ILE A 412 32.97 9.76 -22.71
CA ILE A 412 33.09 8.31 -22.84
C ILE A 412 31.83 7.73 -23.48
N ASP A 413 31.95 7.12 -24.65
CA ASP A 413 30.86 6.39 -25.30
C ASP A 413 30.74 4.98 -24.68
N ILE A 414 30.10 4.92 -23.52
CA ILE A 414 29.83 3.67 -22.81
C ILE A 414 28.39 3.27 -23.10
N PRO A 415 28.09 2.00 -23.48
CA PRO A 415 26.73 1.48 -23.62
C PRO A 415 25.80 1.79 -22.43
N MET A 416 26.38 1.98 -21.25
CA MET A 416 25.68 2.36 -20.03
C MET A 416 25.05 3.75 -20.07
N ILE A 417 25.66 4.71 -20.76
CA ILE A 417 25.12 6.08 -20.89
C ILE A 417 23.89 6.05 -21.78
N SER A 418 23.95 5.35 -22.93
CA SER A 418 22.75 5.14 -23.77
C SER A 418 21.61 4.45 -23.01
N LYS A 419 21.92 3.47 -22.16
CA LYS A 419 20.90 2.85 -21.29
C LYS A 419 20.34 3.84 -20.26
N ALA A 420 21.17 4.70 -19.66
CA ALA A 420 20.73 5.72 -18.72
C ALA A 420 19.80 6.74 -19.38
N GLU A 421 20.15 7.23 -20.58
CA GLU A 421 19.32 8.14 -21.38
C GLU A 421 17.94 7.55 -21.66
N LYS A 422 17.87 6.27 -22.06
CA LYS A 422 16.60 5.56 -22.28
C LYS A 422 15.77 5.45 -21.00
N ILE A 423 16.40 5.11 -19.86
CA ILE A 423 15.70 5.04 -18.56
C ILE A 423 15.15 6.42 -18.17
N ILE A 424 15.92 7.49 -18.40
CA ILE A 424 15.47 8.86 -18.14
C ILE A 424 14.31 9.24 -19.07
N SER A 425 14.39 8.89 -20.35
CA SER A 425 13.30 9.06 -21.32
C SER A 425 12.03 8.34 -20.87
N LEU A 426 12.15 7.06 -20.48
CA LEU A 426 11.05 6.25 -19.98
C LEU A 426 10.42 6.87 -18.72
N ALA A 427 11.23 7.28 -17.75
CA ALA A 427 10.74 7.93 -16.53
C ALA A 427 10.01 9.24 -16.83
N LYS A 428 10.48 10.02 -17.80
CA LYS A 428 9.82 11.25 -18.25
C LYS A 428 8.47 10.96 -18.90
N ILE A 429 8.41 9.99 -19.81
CA ILE A 429 7.17 9.58 -20.49
C ILE A 429 6.14 9.08 -19.47
N LEU A 430 6.57 8.24 -18.52
CA LEU A 430 5.69 7.75 -17.45
C LEU A 430 5.14 8.91 -16.64
N ARG A 431 5.99 9.88 -16.27
CA ARG A 431 5.54 11.05 -15.53
C ARG A 431 4.51 11.85 -16.31
N GLU A 432 4.78 12.17 -17.57
CA GLU A 432 3.84 12.91 -18.43
C GLU A 432 2.52 12.13 -18.58
N TYR A 433 2.58 10.81 -18.71
CA TYR A 433 1.39 9.96 -18.75
C TYR A 433 0.60 10.02 -17.44
N THR A 434 1.27 9.91 -16.29
CA THR A 434 0.63 10.01 -14.96
C THR A 434 0.01 11.37 -14.67
N GLU A 435 0.55 12.44 -15.25
CA GLU A 435 -0.02 13.78 -15.12
C GLU A 435 -1.20 13.99 -16.09
N THR A 436 -1.14 13.38 -17.29
CA THR A 436 -2.18 13.51 -18.33
C THR A 436 -3.42 12.65 -18.03
N LEU A 437 -3.24 11.44 -17.50
CA LEU A 437 -4.33 10.47 -17.31
C LEU A 437 -5.43 10.98 -16.36
N PRO A 438 -5.14 11.56 -15.18
CA PRO A 438 -6.18 12.12 -14.31
C PRO A 438 -6.95 13.26 -14.98
N GLN A 439 -6.26 14.09 -15.77
CA GLN A 439 -6.90 15.18 -16.50
C GLN A 439 -7.84 14.65 -17.59
N ALA A 440 -7.43 13.61 -18.32
CA ALA A 440 -8.26 12.92 -19.31
C ALA A 440 -9.53 12.34 -18.65
N ARG A 441 -9.36 11.59 -17.56
CA ARG A 441 -10.48 11.02 -16.78
C ARG A 441 -11.42 12.10 -16.26
N GLN A 442 -10.89 13.23 -15.78
CA GLN A 442 -11.71 14.34 -15.31
C GLN A 442 -12.49 14.99 -16.46
N THR A 443 -11.89 15.19 -17.63
CA THR A 443 -12.58 15.70 -18.81
C THR A 443 -13.67 14.74 -19.27
N GLU A 444 -13.40 13.43 -19.28
CA GLU A 444 -14.39 12.39 -19.59
C GLU A 444 -15.56 12.40 -18.61
N GLN A 445 -15.28 12.46 -17.30
CA GLN A 445 -16.31 12.56 -16.28
C GLN A 445 -17.16 13.82 -16.47
N THR A 446 -16.52 14.96 -16.75
CA THR A 446 -17.24 16.22 -17.01
C THR A 446 -18.08 16.13 -18.28
N LEU A 447 -17.59 15.46 -19.33
CA LEU A 447 -18.32 15.22 -20.56
C LEU A 447 -19.55 14.33 -20.29
N MET A 448 -19.39 13.27 -19.51
CA MET A 448 -20.49 12.38 -19.12
C MET A 448 -21.52 13.12 -18.26
N GLN A 449 -21.08 13.93 -17.30
CA GLN A 449 -21.95 14.77 -16.49
C GLN A 449 -22.74 15.76 -17.35
N HIS A 450 -22.06 16.41 -18.31
CA HIS A 450 -22.71 17.31 -19.27
C HIS A 450 -23.74 16.56 -20.12
N PHE A 451 -23.40 15.36 -20.60
CA PHE A 451 -24.29 14.52 -21.39
C PHE A 451 -25.60 14.21 -20.65
N PHE A 452 -25.52 14.02 -19.33
CA PHE A 452 -26.69 13.82 -18.46
C PHE A 452 -27.32 15.12 -17.94
N GLY A 453 -26.90 16.29 -18.43
CA GLY A 453 -27.44 17.59 -18.01
C GLY A 453 -27.09 17.99 -16.58
N GLN A 454 -26.04 17.42 -16.00
CA GLN A 454 -25.59 17.73 -14.64
C GLN A 454 -24.69 18.97 -14.57
N THR A 455 -24.11 19.38 -15.70
CA THR A 455 -23.23 20.54 -15.81
C THR A 455 -23.56 21.35 -17.08
N ASP A 456 -23.36 22.67 -17.04
CA ASP A 456 -23.62 23.60 -18.15
C ASP A 456 -22.27 24.04 -18.77
N SER A 457 -21.67 23.17 -19.58
CA SER A 457 -20.33 23.33 -20.13
C SER A 457 -20.36 23.19 -21.65
N ASP A 458 -19.53 23.92 -22.39
CA ASP A 458 -19.50 23.75 -23.85
C ASP A 458 -18.93 22.38 -24.24
N ILE A 459 -19.81 21.46 -24.63
CA ILE A 459 -19.47 20.11 -25.06
C ILE A 459 -18.51 20.08 -26.26
N SER A 460 -18.50 21.11 -27.10
CA SER A 460 -17.54 21.21 -28.22
C SER A 460 -16.12 21.39 -27.70
N LEU A 461 -15.95 22.25 -26.68
CA LEU A 461 -14.67 22.50 -26.04
C LEU A 461 -14.24 21.30 -25.18
N LEU A 462 -15.17 20.66 -24.47
CA LEU A 462 -14.87 19.43 -23.71
C LEU A 462 -14.45 18.28 -24.64
N ALA A 463 -15.15 18.08 -25.76
CA ALA A 463 -14.79 17.06 -26.74
C ALA A 463 -13.44 17.36 -27.41
N GLN A 464 -13.15 18.63 -27.70
CA GLN A 464 -11.84 19.03 -28.22
C GLN A 464 -10.72 18.74 -27.21
N ASN A 465 -10.90 19.11 -25.94
CA ASN A 465 -9.93 18.84 -24.88
C ASN A 465 -9.72 17.33 -24.67
N ALA A 466 -10.81 16.55 -24.61
CA ALA A 466 -10.75 15.11 -24.49
C ALA A 466 -10.02 14.47 -25.68
N THR A 467 -10.23 14.98 -26.90
CA THR A 467 -9.51 14.53 -28.10
C THR A 467 -8.01 14.80 -27.99
N THR A 468 -7.62 16.02 -27.61
CA THR A 468 -6.20 16.39 -27.44
C THR A 468 -5.54 15.54 -26.36
N GLN A 469 -6.18 15.36 -25.21
CA GLN A 469 -5.67 14.53 -24.12
C GLN A 469 -5.55 13.06 -24.52
N SER A 470 -6.54 12.52 -25.25
CA SER A 470 -6.50 11.16 -25.79
C SER A 470 -5.38 10.99 -26.81
N GLN A 471 -5.11 12.00 -27.64
CA GLN A 471 -3.99 11.98 -28.58
C GLN A 471 -2.65 11.94 -27.86
N THR A 472 -2.45 12.82 -26.89
CA THR A 472 -1.24 12.84 -26.06
C THR A 472 -1.06 11.52 -25.31
N ALA A 473 -2.12 10.97 -24.71
CA ALA A 473 -2.05 9.69 -24.01
C ALA A 473 -1.66 8.53 -24.94
N TYR A 474 -2.20 8.50 -26.16
CA TYR A 474 -1.85 7.48 -27.16
C TYR A 474 -0.39 7.58 -27.60
N GLU A 475 0.10 8.80 -27.89
CA GLU A 475 1.49 9.05 -28.26
C GLU A 475 2.46 8.65 -27.13
N LEU A 476 2.12 8.98 -25.89
CA LEU A 476 2.89 8.56 -24.71
C LEU A 476 2.90 7.04 -24.54
N LEU A 477 1.75 6.36 -24.67
CA LEU A 477 1.68 4.89 -24.58
C LEU A 477 2.47 4.20 -25.68
N ALA A 478 2.41 4.70 -26.92
CA ALA A 478 3.17 4.15 -28.04
C ALA A 478 4.68 4.34 -27.84
N THR A 479 5.10 5.50 -27.32
CA THR A 479 6.51 5.77 -27.01
C THR A 479 6.98 4.92 -25.84
N LEU A 480 6.13 4.75 -24.81
CA LEU A 480 6.40 3.91 -23.66
C LEU A 480 6.63 2.45 -24.06
N GLU A 481 5.79 1.90 -24.93
CA GLU A 481 5.93 0.55 -25.47
C GLU A 481 7.26 0.37 -26.20
N SER A 482 7.62 1.32 -27.06
CA SER A 482 8.89 1.29 -27.81
C SER A 482 10.12 1.40 -26.92
N GLU A 483 10.09 2.22 -25.87
CA GLU A 483 11.22 2.41 -24.96
C GLU A 483 11.39 1.25 -23.98
N LEU A 484 10.28 0.65 -23.55
CA LEU A 484 10.29 -0.50 -22.65
C LEU A 484 11.05 -1.69 -23.24
N PHE A 485 10.85 -1.96 -24.54
CA PHE A 485 11.55 -3.01 -25.27
C PHE A 485 13.07 -2.85 -25.22
N ASN A 486 13.56 -1.60 -25.14
CA ASN A 486 14.99 -1.30 -25.15
C ASN A 486 15.66 -1.35 -23.78
N ILE A 487 14.88 -1.34 -22.69
CA ILE A 487 15.40 -1.21 -21.31
C ILE A 487 15.46 -2.56 -20.59
N LEU A 488 14.48 -3.43 -20.85
CA LEU A 488 14.41 -4.77 -20.30
C LEU A 488 15.51 -5.66 -20.90
N GLY A 489 16.15 -6.47 -20.07
CA GLY A 489 17.22 -7.36 -20.50
C GLY A 489 16.69 -8.62 -21.18
N GLU A 490 17.61 -9.48 -21.64
CA GLU A 490 17.28 -10.80 -22.21
C GLU A 490 17.02 -11.87 -21.14
N SER A 491 16.88 -11.49 -19.86
CA SER A 491 16.64 -12.46 -18.80
C SER A 491 15.21 -13.04 -18.89
N SER A 492 15.01 -14.28 -18.46
CA SER A 492 13.70 -14.93 -18.50
C SER A 492 12.64 -14.14 -17.71
N GLU A 493 13.03 -13.57 -16.56
CA GLU A 493 12.16 -12.73 -15.74
C GLU A 493 11.80 -11.42 -16.47
N ASP A 494 12.76 -10.79 -17.14
CA ASP A 494 12.52 -9.58 -17.93
C ASP A 494 11.59 -9.85 -19.12
N GLN A 495 11.72 -11.01 -19.79
CA GLN A 495 10.87 -11.41 -20.92
C GLN A 495 9.41 -11.65 -20.50
N GLU A 496 9.20 -12.31 -19.36
CA GLU A 496 7.85 -12.50 -18.79
C GLU A 496 7.22 -11.15 -18.43
N LEU A 497 7.97 -10.29 -17.74
CA LEU A 497 7.52 -8.95 -17.39
C LEU A 497 7.22 -8.12 -18.65
N GLN A 498 8.09 -8.16 -19.65
CA GLN A 498 7.91 -7.48 -20.93
C GLN A 498 6.62 -7.92 -21.63
N THR A 499 6.36 -9.22 -21.67
CA THR A 499 5.16 -9.78 -22.31
C THR A 499 3.90 -9.32 -21.59
N ALA A 500 3.90 -9.40 -20.26
CA ALA A 500 2.77 -8.96 -19.44
C ALA A 500 2.49 -7.45 -19.61
N LEU A 501 3.54 -6.62 -19.68
CA LEU A 501 3.42 -5.18 -19.87
C LEU A 501 3.00 -4.81 -21.30
N SER A 502 3.52 -5.49 -22.32
CA SER A 502 3.17 -5.24 -23.72
C SER A 502 1.69 -5.55 -24.00
N ILE A 503 1.16 -6.64 -23.45
CA ILE A 503 -0.28 -6.96 -23.55
C ILE A 503 -1.10 -5.82 -22.94
N LYS A 504 -0.79 -5.40 -21.72
CA LYS A 504 -1.50 -4.30 -21.04
C LYS A 504 -1.40 -2.98 -21.80
N LEU A 505 -0.22 -2.61 -22.30
CA LEU A 505 -0.04 -1.38 -23.09
C LEU A 505 -0.82 -1.42 -24.40
N THR A 506 -0.90 -2.59 -25.03
CA THR A 506 -1.71 -2.80 -26.23
C THR A 506 -3.19 -2.63 -25.94
N ASP A 507 -3.68 -3.17 -24.83
CA ASP A 507 -5.08 -3.03 -24.40
C ASP A 507 -5.43 -1.57 -24.11
N LEU A 508 -4.58 -0.86 -23.36
CA LEU A 508 -4.76 0.57 -23.07
C LEU A 508 -4.71 1.42 -24.34
N ARG A 509 -3.77 1.15 -25.24
CA ARG A 509 -3.66 1.88 -26.51
C ARG A 509 -4.90 1.64 -27.38
N SER A 510 -5.42 0.41 -27.40
CA SER A 510 -6.66 0.07 -28.10
C SER A 510 -7.85 0.82 -27.53
N ALA A 511 -7.97 0.91 -26.20
CA ALA A 511 -9.03 1.66 -25.52
C ALA A 511 -8.97 3.16 -25.83
N VAL A 512 -7.79 3.78 -25.72
CA VAL A 512 -7.57 5.20 -26.07
C VAL A 512 -7.81 5.43 -27.57
N GLY A 513 -7.42 4.47 -28.43
CA GLY A 513 -7.67 4.54 -29.87
C GLY A 513 -9.16 4.53 -30.23
N LEU A 514 -9.97 3.73 -29.53
CA LEU A 514 -11.43 3.77 -29.67
C LEU A 514 -12.00 5.12 -29.23
N GLN A 515 -11.50 5.67 -28.11
CA GLN A 515 -11.91 6.99 -27.63
C GLN A 515 -11.61 8.09 -28.65
N GLN A 516 -10.43 8.08 -29.28
CA GLN A 516 -10.08 9.03 -30.35
C GLN A 516 -11.02 8.98 -31.55
N GLN A 517 -11.65 7.83 -31.83
CA GLN A 517 -12.61 7.69 -32.91
C GLN A 517 -14.00 8.19 -32.52
N ILE A 518 -14.40 7.96 -31.27
CA ILE A 518 -15.75 8.29 -30.77
C ILE A 518 -15.87 9.76 -30.40
N VAL A 519 -14.88 10.33 -29.69
CA VAL A 519 -14.95 11.69 -29.13
C VAL A 519 -15.21 12.76 -30.20
N PRO A 520 -14.56 12.74 -31.38
CA PRO A 520 -14.84 13.72 -32.44
C PRO A 520 -16.26 13.62 -33.02
N LEU A 521 -16.93 12.47 -32.85
CA LEU A 521 -18.33 12.28 -33.28
C LEU A 521 -19.31 12.82 -32.24
N LEU A 522 -18.89 13.02 -30.98
CA LEU A 522 -19.78 13.46 -29.91
C LEU A 522 -20.50 14.78 -30.21
N PRO A 523 -19.88 15.82 -30.80
CA PRO A 523 -20.60 17.04 -31.15
C PRO A 523 -21.80 16.80 -32.08
N ALA A 524 -21.63 15.93 -33.08
CA ALA A 524 -22.70 15.55 -33.99
C ALA A 524 -23.72 14.62 -33.32
N LEU A 525 -23.25 13.65 -32.54
CA LEU A 525 -24.10 12.69 -31.86
C LEU A 525 -24.93 13.30 -30.72
N SER A 526 -24.42 14.34 -30.09
CA SER A 526 -25.03 14.93 -28.89
C SER A 526 -26.09 16.01 -29.19
N GLY A 527 -26.40 16.25 -30.47
CA GLY A 527 -27.48 17.15 -30.86
C GLY A 527 -27.18 18.63 -30.63
N ILE A 528 -25.92 19.04 -30.76
CA ILE A 528 -25.50 20.45 -30.66
C ILE A 528 -26.11 21.29 -31.78
N ALA A 529 -26.00 20.82 -33.02
CA ALA A 529 -26.50 21.55 -34.20
C ALA A 529 -28.02 21.55 -34.28
N SER A 530 -28.66 20.45 -33.87
CA SER A 530 -30.11 20.27 -33.89
C SER A 530 -30.52 19.16 -32.93
N LYS A 531 -31.79 19.17 -32.51
CA LYS A 531 -32.40 18.09 -31.74
C LYS A 531 -32.22 16.75 -32.47
N GLN A 532 -31.62 15.76 -31.78
CA GLN A 532 -31.42 14.40 -32.30
C GLN A 532 -32.20 13.41 -31.44
N THR A 533 -32.78 12.38 -32.06
CA THR A 533 -33.44 11.29 -31.35
C THR A 533 -32.86 9.96 -31.82
N TYR A 534 -32.27 9.21 -30.90
CA TYR A 534 -31.67 7.91 -31.15
C TYR A 534 -32.57 6.79 -30.67
N ALA A 535 -32.73 5.77 -31.48
CA ALA A 535 -33.34 4.51 -31.09
C ALA A 535 -32.25 3.54 -30.60
N ILE A 536 -32.29 3.21 -29.32
CA ILE A 536 -31.43 2.20 -28.69
C ILE A 536 -32.23 0.91 -28.62
N LEU A 537 -31.71 -0.15 -29.25
CA LEU A 537 -32.37 -1.44 -29.33
C LEU A 537 -31.82 -2.39 -28.27
N PHE A 538 -32.70 -2.93 -27.41
CA PHE A 538 -32.33 -3.93 -26.41
C PHE A 538 -32.66 -5.32 -26.93
N GLN A 539 -31.62 -6.12 -27.21
CA GLN A 539 -31.76 -7.51 -27.63
C GLN A 539 -31.60 -8.45 -26.44
N ASN A 540 -32.43 -9.49 -26.38
CA ASN A 540 -32.27 -10.55 -25.40
C ASN A 540 -31.10 -11.46 -25.78
N SER A 541 -30.05 -11.48 -24.96
CA SER A 541 -28.87 -12.31 -25.19
C SER A 541 -29.15 -13.82 -25.15
N GLN A 542 -30.21 -14.24 -24.46
CA GLN A 542 -30.64 -15.65 -24.42
C GLN A 542 -31.36 -16.09 -25.70
N GLU A 543 -31.73 -15.14 -26.56
CA GLU A 543 -32.47 -15.38 -27.80
C GLU A 543 -31.75 -14.84 -29.04
N LEU A 544 -30.42 -14.76 -29.00
CA LEU A 544 -29.62 -14.42 -30.18
C LEU A 544 -29.70 -15.52 -31.25
N ARG A 545 -30.10 -15.17 -32.47
CA ARG A 545 -30.13 -16.06 -33.64
C ARG A 545 -29.20 -15.51 -34.73
N PRO A 546 -28.72 -16.35 -35.68
CA PRO A 546 -27.83 -15.91 -36.77
C PRO A 546 -28.42 -14.79 -37.65
N THR A 547 -29.75 -14.65 -37.69
CA THR A 547 -30.47 -13.62 -38.44
C THR A 547 -30.82 -12.37 -37.61
N GLY A 548 -30.31 -12.27 -36.38
CA GLY A 548 -30.74 -11.28 -35.39
C GLY A 548 -31.60 -11.93 -34.29
N GLY A 549 -31.38 -11.51 -33.04
CA GLY A 549 -32.13 -12.00 -31.88
C GLY A 549 -33.47 -11.30 -31.66
N PHE A 550 -34.18 -11.69 -30.61
CA PHE A 550 -35.42 -11.03 -30.18
C PHE A 550 -35.13 -9.63 -29.61
N LEU A 551 -35.76 -8.60 -30.19
CA LEU A 551 -35.76 -7.24 -29.63
C LEU A 551 -36.79 -7.21 -28.50
N GLN A 552 -36.33 -7.02 -27.27
CA GLN A 552 -37.20 -6.98 -26.09
C GLN A 552 -37.86 -5.61 -25.93
N SER A 553 -37.09 -4.55 -26.18
CA SER A 553 -37.55 -3.17 -26.08
C SER A 553 -36.68 -2.25 -26.92
N MET A 554 -37.19 -1.04 -27.13
CA MET A 554 -36.47 0.05 -27.76
C MET A 554 -36.60 1.31 -26.90
N ALA A 555 -35.49 2.00 -26.65
CA ALA A 555 -35.51 3.33 -26.03
C ALA A 555 -35.24 4.42 -27.07
N PHE A 556 -36.09 5.43 -27.12
CA PHE A 556 -35.87 6.68 -27.83
C PHE A 556 -35.23 7.68 -26.88
N VAL A 557 -33.96 7.99 -27.09
CA VAL A 557 -33.21 8.99 -26.34
C VAL A 557 -33.10 10.24 -27.19
N THR A 558 -33.65 11.35 -26.69
CA THR A 558 -33.64 12.63 -27.38
C THR A 558 -32.62 13.56 -26.74
N LEU A 559 -31.72 14.10 -27.55
CA LEU A 559 -30.67 15.02 -27.13
C LEU A 559 -30.85 16.40 -27.77
N VAL A 560 -30.56 17.43 -26.99
CA VAL A 560 -30.52 18.83 -27.41
C VAL A 560 -29.32 19.50 -26.75
N GLN A 561 -28.49 20.18 -27.55
CA GLN A 561 -27.34 20.94 -27.06
C GLN A 561 -26.39 20.13 -26.18
N GLY A 562 -26.23 18.85 -26.49
CA GLY A 562 -25.32 17.99 -25.76
C GLY A 562 -25.91 17.31 -24.51
N SER A 563 -27.16 17.58 -24.16
CA SER A 563 -27.85 17.01 -22.99
C SER A 563 -29.02 16.12 -23.39
N VAL A 564 -29.23 15.04 -22.65
CA VAL A 564 -30.45 14.21 -22.76
C VAL A 564 -31.65 14.96 -22.18
N ILE A 565 -32.67 15.20 -23.00
CA ILE A 565 -33.90 15.91 -22.59
C ILE A 565 -35.11 15.00 -22.43
N ASP A 566 -35.10 13.82 -23.06
CA ASP A 566 -36.21 12.87 -23.01
C ASP A 566 -35.73 11.45 -23.28
N VAL A 567 -36.29 10.48 -22.55
CA VAL A 567 -36.01 9.05 -22.69
C VAL A 567 -37.35 8.32 -22.62
N GLN A 568 -37.76 7.75 -23.75
CA GLN A 568 -38.99 6.97 -23.85
C GLN A 568 -38.62 5.53 -24.15
N THR A 569 -39.08 4.59 -23.33
CA THR A 569 -38.88 3.16 -23.60
C THR A 569 -40.20 2.53 -24.02
N ILE A 570 -40.17 1.76 -25.10
CA ILE A 570 -41.32 1.08 -25.67
C ILE A 570 -40.98 -0.41 -25.74
N GLY A 571 -41.87 -1.26 -25.20
CA GLY A 571 -41.72 -2.71 -25.31
C GLY A 571 -41.94 -3.20 -26.73
N SER A 572 -41.41 -4.37 -27.08
CA SER A 572 -41.63 -4.98 -28.41
C SER A 572 -43.11 -5.10 -28.77
N ASP A 573 -43.95 -5.52 -27.81
CA ASP A 573 -45.37 -5.75 -28.03
C ASP A 573 -46.13 -4.44 -28.29
N GLU A 574 -45.75 -3.37 -27.59
CA GLU A 574 -46.30 -2.03 -27.78
C GLU A 574 -45.87 -1.44 -29.12
N LEU A 575 -44.62 -1.70 -29.53
CA LEU A 575 -44.10 -1.28 -30.82
C LEU A 575 -44.86 -1.96 -31.97
N ASP A 576 -45.05 -3.28 -31.89
CA ASP A 576 -45.80 -4.06 -32.88
C ASP A 576 -47.26 -3.60 -32.95
N ALA A 577 -47.90 -3.34 -31.82
CA ALA A 577 -49.26 -2.81 -31.77
C ALA A 577 -49.37 -1.38 -32.35
N GLY A 578 -48.30 -0.60 -32.28
CA GLY A 578 -48.24 0.79 -32.76
C GLY A 578 -48.00 0.92 -34.27
N ILE A 579 -47.42 -0.08 -34.93
CA ILE A 579 -47.15 -0.06 -36.37
C ILE A 579 -48.43 -0.45 -37.12
N GLY A 580 -49.16 0.54 -37.63
CA GLY A 580 -50.34 0.31 -38.46
C GLY A 580 -49.99 -0.33 -39.80
N GLY A 581 -50.25 -1.63 -39.95
CA GLY A 581 -50.12 -2.37 -41.20
C GLY A 581 -49.71 -3.82 -40.96
N ALA A 582 -50.30 -4.77 -41.71
CA ALA A 582 -49.84 -6.15 -41.70
C ALA A 582 -48.59 -6.27 -42.60
N VAL A 583 -47.43 -6.54 -42.02
CA VAL A 583 -46.25 -6.94 -42.79
C VAL A 583 -46.45 -8.42 -43.15
N THR A 584 -46.95 -8.68 -44.34
CA THR A 584 -46.98 -10.06 -44.87
C THR A 584 -45.54 -10.51 -45.14
N PRO A 585 -45.12 -11.66 -44.60
CA PRO A 585 -43.74 -12.16 -44.73
C PRO A 585 -43.36 -12.47 -46.19
#